data_AF-A0A7V1M3G9-F1
#
_entry.id   AF-A0A7V1M3G9-F1
#
_cell.length_a   1.000
_cell.length_b   1.000
_cell.length_c   1.000
_cell.angle_alpha   90.00
_cell.angle_beta   90.00
_cell.angle_gamma   90.00
#
_symmetry.space_group_name_H-M   'P 1'
#
loop_
_entity.id
_entity.type
_entity.pdbx_description
1 polymer ?
#
loop_
_entity_poly.entity_id
_entity_poly.type
_entity_poly.pdbx_seq_one_letter_code
_entity_poly.pdbx_strand_id
1 'polypeptide(L)'
;MDQLKSFIYHLKAYDLVVIAFYIILLLIITVFHSRISYWLIFIYIDFGIIIMTLMLAYGEEIYSTRFWRTIHYWYLVPIVYFTFKELYYMIEPIRQTDYDWLFIKIDRFMLGGDPTKFLQSIANPVFTEILQIVYSSFYLLPILLALFLFRKKRYLACDYAIFSVVFGFFVSYLGYFALPGIGPRFTLHNFAHINQELPGLFLTKYLRNIIDTGES
;
A
#
# COMPACT_ATOMS: atom_id res chain seq x y z
N MET A 1 -31.68 7.12 16.85
CA MET A 1 -31.42 6.90 15.41
C MET A 1 -30.86 8.15 14.74
N ASP A 2 -31.33 9.36 15.06
CA ASP A 2 -30.89 10.59 14.38
C ASP A 2 -29.44 10.99 14.68
N GLN A 3 -28.95 10.76 15.91
CA GLN A 3 -27.54 11.00 16.25
C GLN A 3 -26.59 10.04 15.53
N LEU A 4 -26.95 8.76 15.38
CA LEU A 4 -26.15 7.78 14.64
C LEU A 4 -26.10 8.12 13.14
N LYS A 5 -27.24 8.54 12.56
CA LYS A 5 -27.29 9.02 11.18
C LYS A 5 -26.44 10.27 11.01
N SER A 6 -26.55 11.24 11.92
CA SER A 6 -25.74 12.46 11.92
C SER A 6 -24.26 12.13 11.94
N PHE A 7 -23.81 11.23 12.81
CA PHE A 7 -22.41 10.82 12.89
C PHE A 7 -21.89 10.18 11.60
N ILE A 8 -22.68 9.29 10.99
CA ILE A 8 -22.33 8.67 9.69
C ILE A 8 -22.17 9.73 8.58
N TYR A 9 -22.95 10.82 8.62
CA TYR A 9 -22.82 11.93 7.68
C TYR A 9 -21.52 12.76 7.87
N HIS A 10 -20.86 12.67 9.02
CA HIS A 10 -19.63 13.42 9.31
C HIS A 10 -18.35 12.61 9.06
N LEU A 11 -18.46 11.34 8.64
CA LEU A 11 -17.31 10.57 8.20
C LEU A 11 -16.68 11.21 6.96
N LYS A 12 -15.36 11.35 6.97
CA LYS A 12 -14.65 11.82 5.78
C LYS A 12 -14.60 10.70 4.75
N ALA A 13 -14.38 11.08 3.50
CA ALA A 13 -14.36 10.12 2.39
C ALA A 13 -13.29 9.02 2.59
N TYR A 14 -12.12 9.36 3.15
CA TYR A 14 -11.08 8.37 3.43
C TYR A 14 -11.45 7.41 4.58
N ASP A 15 -12.25 7.85 5.57
CA ASP A 15 -12.74 6.98 6.65
C ASP A 15 -13.66 5.91 6.11
N LEU A 16 -14.56 6.31 5.21
CA LEU A 16 -15.47 5.39 4.54
C LEU A 16 -14.69 4.35 3.72
N VAL A 17 -13.63 4.76 3.04
CA VAL A 17 -12.75 3.86 2.27
C VAL A 17 -12.07 2.85 3.19
N VAL A 18 -11.54 3.28 4.33
CA VAL A 18 -10.94 2.37 5.34
C VAL A 18 -11.97 1.39 5.85
N ILE A 19 -13.11 1.87 6.34
CA ILE A 19 -14.16 1.00 6.90
C ILE A 19 -14.65 -0.01 5.86
N ALA A 20 -14.94 0.45 4.63
CA ALA A 20 -15.40 -0.42 3.56
C ALA A 20 -14.36 -1.49 3.19
N PHE A 21 -13.09 -1.11 3.08
CA PHE A 21 -12.01 -2.03 2.75
C PHE A 21 -11.81 -3.09 3.86
N TYR A 22 -11.81 -2.68 5.13
CA TYR A 22 -11.68 -3.63 6.25
C TYR A 22 -12.91 -4.54 6.41
N ILE A 23 -14.11 -4.08 6.06
CA ILE A 23 -15.27 -4.97 5.95
C ILE A 23 -15.05 -6.02 4.86
N ILE A 24 -14.48 -5.65 3.71
CA ILE A 24 -14.14 -6.62 2.66
C ILE A 24 -13.09 -7.61 3.16
N LEU A 25 -12.05 -7.17 3.88
CA LEU A 25 -11.06 -8.07 4.47
C LEU A 25 -11.69 -9.04 5.47
N LEU A 26 -12.54 -8.57 6.39
CA LEU A 26 -13.29 -9.43 7.31
C LEU A 26 -14.11 -10.50 6.56
N LEU A 27 -14.76 -10.14 5.45
CA LEU A 27 -15.49 -11.10 4.62
C LEU A 27 -14.54 -12.12 3.98
N ILE A 28 -13.40 -11.69 3.46
CA ILE A 28 -12.38 -12.60 2.90
C ILE A 28 -11.84 -13.54 3.97
N ILE A 29 -11.47 -13.01 5.14
CA ILE A 29 -10.91 -13.80 6.25
C ILE A 29 -11.93 -14.84 6.72
N THR A 30 -13.19 -14.47 6.89
CA THR A 30 -14.22 -15.41 7.34
C THR A 30 -14.48 -16.53 6.33
N VAL A 31 -14.53 -16.20 5.03
CA VAL A 31 -14.69 -17.19 3.95
C VAL A 31 -13.49 -18.13 3.83
N PHE A 32 -12.27 -17.61 3.94
CA PHE A 32 -11.02 -18.36 3.73
C PHE A 32 -10.27 -18.71 5.02
N HIS A 33 -10.94 -18.65 6.19
CA HIS A 33 -10.31 -18.82 7.51
C HIS A 33 -9.49 -20.11 7.65
N SER A 34 -9.90 -21.19 6.97
CA SER A 34 -9.21 -22.49 7.01
C SER A 34 -7.85 -22.49 6.32
N ARG A 35 -7.58 -21.50 5.44
CA ARG A 35 -6.31 -21.35 4.72
C ARG A 35 -5.40 -20.30 5.33
N ILE A 36 -5.96 -19.35 6.07
CA ILE A 36 -5.24 -18.19 6.60
C ILE A 36 -4.71 -18.51 7.99
N SER A 37 -3.38 -18.52 8.13
CA SER A 37 -2.73 -18.56 9.44
C SER A 37 -3.11 -17.33 10.26
N TYR A 38 -3.35 -17.50 11.57
CA TYR A 38 -3.69 -16.40 12.47
C TYR A 38 -4.98 -15.64 12.14
N TRP A 39 -5.92 -16.23 11.39
CA TRP A 39 -7.16 -15.59 10.95
C TRP A 39 -7.97 -14.91 12.08
N LEU A 40 -8.00 -15.49 13.29
CA LEU A 40 -8.67 -14.88 14.44
C LEU A 40 -8.02 -13.55 14.87
N ILE A 41 -6.69 -13.50 14.85
CA ILE A 41 -5.94 -12.28 15.21
C ILE A 41 -6.25 -11.19 14.19
N PHE A 42 -6.26 -11.51 12.90
CA PHE A 42 -6.61 -10.56 11.84
C PHE A 42 -8.05 -10.05 11.98
N ILE A 43 -9.03 -10.90 12.30
CA ILE A 43 -10.40 -10.45 12.60
C ILE A 43 -10.41 -9.40 13.72
N TYR A 44 -9.72 -9.65 14.83
CA TYR A 44 -9.68 -8.70 15.94
C TYR A 44 -8.96 -7.39 15.57
N ILE A 45 -7.88 -7.48 14.78
CA ILE A 45 -7.16 -6.31 14.28
C ILE A 45 -8.08 -5.48 13.37
N ASP A 46 -8.75 -6.10 12.41
CA ASP A 46 -9.66 -5.44 11.46
C ASP A 46 -10.83 -4.76 12.15
N PHE A 47 -11.49 -5.44 13.09
CA PHE A 47 -12.52 -4.83 13.92
C PHE A 47 -11.95 -3.68 14.74
N GLY A 48 -10.75 -3.84 15.31
CA GLY A 48 -10.05 -2.79 16.04
C GLY A 48 -9.78 -1.56 15.17
N ILE A 49 -9.39 -1.74 13.91
CA ILE A 49 -9.13 -0.64 12.97
C ILE A 49 -10.42 0.08 12.55
N ILE A 50 -11.51 -0.65 12.33
CA ILE A 50 -12.83 -0.06 12.08
C ILE A 50 -13.27 0.78 13.28
N ILE A 51 -13.20 0.21 14.48
CA ILE A 51 -13.58 0.91 15.73
C ILE A 51 -12.69 2.14 15.94
N MET A 52 -11.37 2.01 15.77
CA MET A 52 -10.42 3.12 15.88
C MET A 52 -10.75 4.23 14.89
N THR A 53 -11.06 3.89 13.63
CA THR A 53 -11.43 4.87 12.59
C THR A 53 -12.69 5.64 13.01
N LEU A 54 -13.72 4.94 13.48
CA LEU A 54 -14.94 5.58 13.99
C LEU A 54 -14.66 6.46 15.21
N MET A 55 -13.82 6.01 16.15
CA MET A 55 -13.43 6.81 17.32
C MET A 55 -12.65 8.08 16.95
N LEU A 56 -11.77 8.01 15.95
CA LEU A 56 -11.01 9.17 15.48
C LEU A 56 -11.91 10.18 14.77
N ALA A 57 -12.83 9.72 13.92
CA ALA A 57 -13.83 10.58 13.28
C ALA A 57 -14.71 11.28 14.33
N TYR A 58 -15.20 10.54 15.33
CA TYR A 58 -16.01 11.09 16.42
C TYR A 58 -15.23 12.09 17.29
N GLY A 59 -13.96 11.77 17.59
CA GLY A 59 -13.07 12.64 18.36
C GLY A 59 -12.76 13.95 17.64
N GLU A 60 -12.54 13.92 16.32
CA GLU A 60 -12.36 15.14 15.53
C GLU A 60 -13.63 16.01 15.55
N GLU A 61 -14.82 15.41 15.44
CA GLU A 61 -16.10 16.13 15.47
C GLU A 61 -16.34 16.84 16.81
N ILE A 62 -16.23 16.13 17.95
CA ILE A 62 -16.54 16.69 19.27
C ILE A 62 -15.53 17.75 19.68
N TYR A 63 -14.25 17.41 19.65
CA TYR A 63 -13.23 18.25 20.28
C TYR A 63 -12.75 19.33 19.32
N SER A 64 -12.81 19.08 18.00
CA SER A 64 -12.40 20.02 16.94
C SER A 64 -10.99 20.62 17.14
N THR A 65 -10.12 19.98 17.92
CA THR A 65 -8.78 20.48 18.23
C THR A 65 -7.78 20.08 17.14
N ARG A 66 -6.66 20.82 17.07
CA ARG A 66 -5.54 20.50 16.17
C ARG A 66 -4.94 19.13 16.46
N PHE A 67 -4.97 18.68 17.72
CA PHE A 67 -4.42 17.39 18.13
C PHE A 67 -5.19 16.23 17.49
N TRP A 68 -6.52 16.19 17.68
CA TRP A 68 -7.39 15.16 17.11
C TRP A 68 -7.30 15.11 15.58
N ARG A 69 -7.31 16.28 14.93
CA ARG A 69 -7.14 16.37 13.49
C ARG A 69 -5.80 15.85 12.99
N THR A 70 -4.73 16.08 13.74
CA THR A 70 -3.39 15.58 13.39
C THR A 70 -3.40 14.06 13.46
N ILE A 71 -3.86 13.47 14.56
CA ILE A 71 -3.95 12.01 14.69
C ILE A 71 -4.85 11.42 13.60
N HIS A 72 -5.98 12.04 13.32
CA HIS A 72 -6.93 11.57 12.32
C HIS A 72 -6.41 11.64 10.88
N TYR A 73 -5.41 12.46 10.56
CA TYR A 73 -4.73 12.36 9.26
C TYR A 73 -3.60 11.34 9.25
N TRP A 74 -2.85 11.26 10.35
CA TRP A 74 -1.60 10.50 10.37
C TRP A 74 -1.77 9.03 10.72
N TYR A 75 -2.92 8.60 11.26
CA TYR A 75 -3.18 7.18 11.54
C TYR A 75 -3.16 6.32 10.28
N LEU A 76 -3.48 6.89 9.11
CA LEU A 76 -3.52 6.17 7.83
C LEU A 76 -2.15 5.66 7.37
N VAL A 77 -1.06 6.35 7.75
CA VAL A 77 0.30 5.98 7.36
C VAL A 77 0.66 4.58 7.87
N PRO A 78 0.61 4.30 9.19
CA PRO A 78 0.85 2.94 9.68
C PRO A 78 -0.22 1.96 9.21
N ILE A 79 -1.48 2.38 9.04
CA ILE A 79 -2.56 1.49 8.59
C ILE A 79 -2.29 0.93 7.20
N VAL A 80 -1.86 1.75 6.24
CA VAL A 80 -1.52 1.28 4.89
C VAL A 80 -0.39 0.25 4.92
N TYR A 81 0.61 0.44 5.80
CA TYR A 81 1.71 -0.52 5.97
C TYR A 81 1.26 -1.82 6.64
N PHE A 82 0.49 -1.75 7.73
CA PHE A 82 0.00 -2.95 8.41
C PHE A 82 -0.97 -3.74 7.53
N THR A 83 -1.81 -3.06 6.76
CA THR A 83 -2.65 -3.68 5.73
C THR A 83 -1.81 -4.47 4.75
N PHE A 84 -0.73 -3.87 4.21
CA PHE A 84 0.16 -4.54 3.28
C PHE A 84 0.75 -5.83 3.88
N LYS A 85 1.16 -5.79 5.16
CA LYS A 85 1.68 -6.98 5.86
C LYS A 85 0.62 -8.05 6.10
N GLU A 86 -0.59 -7.66 6.49
CA GLU A 86 -1.71 -8.59 6.64
C GLU A 86 -2.02 -9.33 5.34
N LEU A 87 -2.03 -8.62 4.21
CA LEU A 87 -2.29 -9.20 2.90
C LEU A 87 -1.29 -10.29 2.51
N TYR A 88 -0.03 -10.20 2.95
CA TYR A 88 0.98 -11.24 2.74
C TYR A 88 0.52 -12.60 3.30
N TYR A 89 -0.10 -12.59 4.49
CA TYR A 89 -0.63 -13.80 5.13
C TYR A 89 -1.95 -14.30 4.51
N MET A 90 -2.57 -13.51 3.63
CA MET A 90 -3.85 -13.85 3.01
C MET A 90 -3.71 -14.28 1.55
N ILE A 91 -2.94 -13.55 0.75
CA ILE A 91 -2.91 -13.72 -0.71
C ILE A 91 -2.34 -15.09 -1.09
N GLU A 92 -1.15 -15.44 -0.60
CA GLU A 92 -0.48 -16.69 -0.95
C GLU A 92 -1.31 -17.92 -0.55
N PRO A 93 -1.84 -18.06 0.69
CA PRO A 93 -2.62 -19.24 1.06
C PRO A 93 -3.97 -19.35 0.33
N ILE A 94 -4.58 -18.22 -0.04
CA ILE A 94 -5.85 -18.21 -0.78
C ILE A 94 -5.63 -18.61 -2.24
N ARG A 95 -4.62 -18.01 -2.90
CA ARG A 95 -4.40 -18.17 -4.35
C ARG A 95 -3.48 -19.31 -4.74
N GLN A 96 -2.51 -19.66 -3.90
CA GLN A 96 -1.54 -20.77 -4.08
C GLN A 96 -0.65 -20.68 -5.33
N THR A 97 -0.86 -19.72 -6.21
CA THR A 97 -0.13 -19.58 -7.47
C THR A 97 -0.10 -18.13 -7.90
N ASP A 98 1.10 -17.67 -8.24
CA ASP A 98 1.33 -16.38 -8.87
C ASP A 98 1.12 -16.43 -10.38
N TYR A 99 0.70 -15.30 -10.94
CA TYR A 99 0.36 -15.13 -12.36
C TYR A 99 1.47 -14.43 -13.13
N ASP A 100 2.71 -14.41 -12.63
CA ASP A 100 3.87 -13.84 -13.32
C ASP A 100 4.03 -14.38 -14.75
N TRP A 101 3.75 -15.66 -14.99
CA TRP A 101 3.79 -16.25 -16.33
C TRP A 101 2.83 -15.56 -17.31
N LEU A 102 1.65 -15.14 -16.83
CA LEU A 102 0.64 -14.45 -17.62
C LEU A 102 1.10 -13.02 -17.91
N PHE A 103 1.60 -12.31 -16.89
CA PHE A 103 2.12 -10.96 -17.05
C PHE A 103 3.31 -10.89 -18.00
N ILE A 104 4.27 -11.82 -17.88
CA ILE A 104 5.40 -11.94 -18.80
C ILE A 104 4.91 -12.20 -20.24
N LYS A 105 3.87 -13.03 -20.42
CA LYS A 105 3.31 -13.29 -21.75
C LYS A 105 2.64 -12.04 -22.33
N ILE A 106 1.93 -11.26 -21.51
CA ILE A 106 1.32 -10.00 -21.91
C ILE A 106 2.41 -8.99 -22.33
N ASP A 107 3.46 -8.83 -21.52
CA ASP A 107 4.59 -7.94 -21.83
C ASP A 107 5.24 -8.31 -23.17
N ARG A 108 5.52 -9.60 -23.38
CA ARG A 108 6.11 -10.10 -24.63
C ARG A 108 5.17 -9.92 -25.83
N PHE A 109 3.87 -10.07 -25.63
CA PHE A 109 2.87 -9.84 -26.68
C PHE A 109 2.80 -8.36 -27.05
N MET A 110 2.81 -7.45 -26.07
CA MET A 110 2.71 -6.01 -26.29
C MET A 110 3.99 -5.38 -26.82
N LEU A 111 5.15 -5.83 -26.34
CA LEU A 111 6.45 -5.18 -26.56
C LEU A 111 7.40 -6.00 -27.44
N GLY A 112 7.01 -7.20 -27.87
CA GLY A 112 7.81 -8.08 -28.71
C GLY A 112 8.98 -8.78 -28.00
N GLY A 113 9.09 -8.63 -26.67
CA GLY A 113 10.17 -9.22 -25.88
C GLY A 113 10.04 -8.89 -24.39
N ASP A 114 11.07 -9.25 -23.60
CA ASP A 114 11.11 -8.89 -22.18
C ASP A 114 11.53 -7.40 -22.05
N PRO A 115 10.68 -6.49 -21.55
CA PRO A 115 11.05 -5.08 -21.38
C PRO A 115 12.30 -4.89 -20.52
N THR A 116 12.53 -5.80 -19.57
CA THR A 116 13.73 -5.79 -18.73
C THR A 116 15.03 -5.95 -19.52
N LYS A 117 15.05 -6.74 -20.61
CA LYS A 117 16.24 -6.89 -21.46
C LYS A 117 16.53 -5.62 -22.25
N PHE A 118 15.50 -4.97 -22.77
CA PHE A 118 15.64 -3.70 -23.46
C PHE A 118 16.19 -2.63 -22.50
N LEU A 119 15.61 -2.50 -21.31
CA LEU A 119 16.05 -1.52 -20.31
C LEU A 119 17.45 -1.81 -19.77
N GLN A 120 17.84 -3.09 -19.67
CA GLN A 120 19.21 -3.45 -19.28
C GLN A 120 20.26 -2.91 -20.26
N SER A 121 19.93 -2.77 -21.55
CA SER A 121 20.89 -2.26 -22.56
C SER A 121 21.27 -0.79 -22.37
N ILE A 122 20.42 0.00 -21.71
CA ILE A 122 20.69 1.42 -21.40
C ILE A 122 21.13 1.62 -19.94
N ALA A 123 21.09 0.55 -19.13
CA ALA A 123 21.42 0.62 -17.72
C ALA A 123 22.91 0.91 -17.52
N ASN A 124 23.19 1.85 -16.61
CA ASN A 124 24.54 2.19 -16.19
C ASN A 124 24.50 2.66 -14.72
N PRO A 125 25.63 2.69 -14.00
CA PRO A 125 25.63 2.98 -12.57
C PRO A 125 25.00 4.32 -12.18
N VAL A 126 25.20 5.36 -12.99
CA VAL A 126 24.61 6.69 -12.75
C VAL A 126 23.09 6.63 -12.90
N PHE A 127 22.61 5.98 -13.97
CA PHE A 127 21.18 5.88 -14.23
C PHE A 127 20.47 5.02 -13.19
N THR A 128 21.06 3.89 -12.79
CA THR A 128 20.57 3.05 -11.70
C THR A 128 20.47 3.83 -10.39
N GLU A 129 21.49 4.62 -10.07
CA GLU A 129 21.51 5.45 -8.87
C GLU A 129 20.36 6.45 -8.84
N ILE A 130 20.16 7.18 -9.94
CA ILE A 130 19.07 8.15 -10.07
C ILE A 130 17.72 7.46 -9.94
N LEU A 131 17.49 6.38 -10.69
CA LEU A 131 16.22 5.66 -10.67
C LEU A 131 15.92 5.05 -9.30
N GLN A 132 16.93 4.53 -8.60
CA GLN A 132 16.74 3.98 -7.26
C GLN A 132 16.36 5.09 -6.26
N ILE A 133 16.98 6.26 -6.33
CA ILE A 133 16.62 7.41 -5.49
C ILE A 133 15.18 7.86 -5.78
N VAL A 134 14.81 7.98 -7.06
CA VAL A 134 13.46 8.34 -7.47
C VAL A 134 12.46 7.31 -6.95
N TYR A 135 12.72 6.02 -7.13
CA TYR A 135 11.87 4.94 -6.65
C TYR A 135 11.71 4.98 -5.12
N SER A 136 12.80 5.14 -4.38
CA SER A 136 12.72 5.24 -2.92
C SER A 136 11.99 6.50 -2.44
N SER A 137 12.09 7.61 -3.18
CA SER A 137 11.37 8.85 -2.84
C SER A 137 9.85 8.72 -2.96
N PHE A 138 9.37 7.77 -3.77
CA PHE A 138 7.93 7.54 -3.98
C PHE A 138 7.19 7.26 -2.67
N TYR A 139 7.78 6.48 -1.77
CA TYR A 139 7.18 6.16 -0.46
C TYR A 139 7.02 7.40 0.44
N LEU A 140 7.83 8.44 0.24
CA LEU A 140 7.73 9.71 0.98
C LEU A 140 6.77 10.70 0.34
N LEU A 141 6.46 10.55 -0.95
CA LEU A 141 5.70 11.55 -1.71
C LEU A 141 4.29 11.79 -1.13
N PRO A 142 3.47 10.77 -0.80
CA PRO A 142 2.16 10.99 -0.20
C PRO A 142 2.24 11.67 1.18
N ILE A 143 3.22 11.28 1.99
CA ILE A 143 3.48 11.83 3.33
C ILE A 143 3.84 13.31 3.23
N LEU A 144 4.77 13.65 2.33
CA LEU A 144 5.20 15.03 2.11
C LEU A 144 4.07 15.90 1.55
N LEU A 145 3.27 15.36 0.62
CA LEU A 145 2.11 16.06 0.07
C LEU A 145 1.07 16.37 1.17
N ALA A 146 0.70 15.37 1.98
CA ALA A 146 -0.23 15.56 3.09
C ALA A 146 0.32 16.56 4.11
N LEU A 147 1.59 16.45 4.49
CA LEU A 147 2.26 17.38 5.39
C LEU A 147 2.24 18.82 4.86
N PHE A 148 2.56 19.01 3.58
CA PHE A 148 2.57 20.33 2.95
C PHE A 148 1.18 20.97 2.95
N LEU A 149 0.16 20.22 2.53
CA LEU A 149 -1.23 20.70 2.50
C LEU A 149 -1.75 21.00 3.91
N PHE A 150 -1.44 20.14 4.87
CA PHE A 150 -1.80 20.31 6.28
C PHE A 150 -1.16 21.58 6.87
N ARG A 151 0.14 21.80 6.64
CA ARG A 151 0.84 23.01 7.12
C ARG A 151 0.29 24.28 6.50
N LYS A 152 -0.16 24.22 5.25
CA LYS A 152 -0.82 25.34 4.55
C LYS A 152 -2.30 25.49 4.92
N LYS A 153 -2.82 24.69 5.87
CA LYS A 153 -4.23 24.67 6.29
C LYS A 153 -5.21 24.42 5.14
N ARG A 154 -4.77 23.78 4.05
CA ARG A 154 -5.60 23.42 2.89
C ARG A 154 -6.31 22.10 3.16
N TYR A 155 -7.19 22.07 4.16
CA TYR A 155 -7.78 20.82 4.67
C TYR A 155 -8.56 20.06 3.62
N LEU A 156 -9.42 20.72 2.84
CA LEU A 156 -10.17 20.06 1.75
C LEU A 156 -9.25 19.38 0.72
N ALA A 157 -8.15 20.04 0.35
CA ALA A 157 -7.16 19.44 -0.54
C ALA A 157 -6.40 18.28 0.13
N CYS A 158 -6.16 18.38 1.44
CA CYS A 158 -5.56 17.30 2.23
C CYS A 158 -6.49 16.09 2.29
N ASP A 159 -7.78 16.28 2.56
CA ASP A 159 -8.79 15.22 2.58
C ASP A 159 -8.85 14.50 1.22
N TYR A 160 -8.88 15.26 0.13
CA TYR A 160 -8.89 14.71 -1.24
C TYR A 160 -7.60 13.94 -1.57
N ALA A 161 -6.43 14.50 -1.21
CA ALA A 161 -5.16 13.85 -1.46
C ALA A 161 -5.03 12.53 -0.69
N ILE A 162 -5.38 12.54 0.59
CA ILE A 162 -5.37 11.35 1.45
C ILE A 162 -6.34 10.30 0.92
N PHE A 163 -7.58 10.69 0.62
CA PHE A 163 -8.56 9.80 0.01
C PHE A 163 -8.02 9.15 -1.27
N SER A 164 -7.47 9.94 -2.19
CA SER A 164 -6.98 9.43 -3.48
C SER A 164 -5.85 8.41 -3.30
N VAL A 165 -4.93 8.69 -2.39
CA VAL A 165 -3.80 7.80 -2.10
C VAL A 165 -4.29 6.50 -1.45
N VAL A 166 -5.08 6.59 -0.37
CA VAL A 166 -5.55 5.42 0.38
C VAL A 166 -6.47 4.55 -0.49
N PHE A 167 -7.38 5.17 -1.23
CA PHE A 167 -8.23 4.48 -2.18
C PHE A 167 -7.41 3.76 -3.26
N GLY A 168 -6.40 4.42 -3.83
CA GLY A 168 -5.49 3.82 -4.80
C GLY A 168 -4.77 2.59 -4.24
N PHE A 169 -4.21 2.69 -3.02
CA PHE A 169 -3.57 1.56 -2.35
C PHE A 169 -4.56 0.40 -2.14
N PHE A 170 -5.72 0.66 -1.56
CA PHE A 170 -6.69 -0.40 -1.25
C PHE A 170 -7.27 -1.07 -2.50
N VAL A 171 -7.55 -0.31 -3.56
CA VAL A 171 -7.95 -0.89 -4.84
C VAL A 171 -6.83 -1.76 -5.43
N SER A 172 -5.58 -1.30 -5.37
CA SER A 172 -4.43 -2.09 -5.85
C SER A 172 -4.26 -3.39 -5.06
N TYR A 173 -4.47 -3.35 -3.75
CA TYR A 173 -4.44 -4.50 -2.85
C TYR A 173 -5.52 -5.53 -3.18
N LEU A 174 -6.74 -5.09 -3.48
CA LEU A 174 -7.79 -5.98 -3.97
C LEU A 174 -7.40 -6.65 -5.30
N GLY A 175 -6.66 -5.94 -6.15
CA GLY A 175 -6.10 -6.49 -7.39
C GLY A 175 -5.22 -7.73 -7.16
N TYR A 176 -4.43 -7.76 -6.08
CA TYR A 176 -3.59 -8.91 -5.75
C TYR A 176 -4.39 -10.14 -5.34
N PHE A 177 -5.59 -9.99 -4.78
CA PHE A 177 -6.50 -11.13 -4.62
C PHE A 177 -7.04 -11.63 -5.96
N ALA A 178 -7.05 -10.84 -7.03
CA ALA A 178 -7.51 -11.27 -8.34
C ALA A 178 -6.41 -12.00 -9.13
N LEU A 179 -5.24 -11.37 -9.26
CA LEU A 179 -4.11 -11.85 -10.05
C LEU A 179 -2.81 -11.48 -9.32
N PRO A 180 -2.39 -12.26 -8.31
CA PRO A 180 -1.13 -12.00 -7.61
C PRO A 180 0.06 -12.17 -8.56
N GLY A 181 1.09 -11.35 -8.36
CA GLY A 181 2.36 -11.47 -9.08
C GLY A 181 3.47 -10.83 -8.28
N ILE A 182 4.65 -11.45 -8.29
CA ILE A 182 5.81 -11.04 -7.50
C ILE A 182 6.78 -10.15 -8.30
N GLY A 183 6.77 -10.29 -9.64
CA GLY A 183 7.49 -9.45 -10.58
C GLY A 183 8.78 -10.08 -11.15
N PRO A 184 9.34 -9.45 -12.20
CA PRO A 184 10.44 -10.00 -12.99
C PRO A 184 11.77 -10.12 -12.23
N ARG A 185 11.95 -9.39 -11.12
CA ARG A 185 13.18 -9.48 -10.31
C ARG A 185 13.34 -10.84 -9.59
N PHE A 186 12.25 -11.58 -9.41
CA PHE A 186 12.26 -12.92 -8.80
C PHE A 186 11.98 -14.04 -9.82
N THR A 187 11.43 -13.72 -11.00
CA THR A 187 11.03 -14.72 -12.01
C THR A 187 11.92 -14.76 -13.24
N LEU A 188 12.42 -13.60 -13.71
CA LEU A 188 13.26 -13.50 -14.91
C LEU A 188 14.74 -13.24 -14.60
N HIS A 189 15.03 -12.72 -13.40
CA HIS A 189 16.38 -12.34 -12.96
C HIS A 189 16.78 -13.07 -11.69
N ASN A 190 18.08 -13.12 -11.41
CA ASN A 190 18.58 -13.69 -10.17
C ASN A 190 18.69 -12.60 -9.10
N PHE A 191 17.73 -12.60 -8.17
CA PHE A 191 17.67 -11.62 -7.08
C PHE A 191 19.00 -11.50 -6.30
N ALA A 192 19.72 -12.60 -6.10
CA ALA A 192 21.00 -12.59 -5.38
C ALA A 192 22.11 -11.82 -6.11
N HIS A 193 21.99 -11.65 -7.43
CA HIS A 193 22.97 -10.98 -8.29
C HIS A 193 22.56 -9.56 -8.70
N ILE A 194 21.43 -9.03 -8.20
CA ILE A 194 20.87 -7.76 -8.68
C ILE A 194 21.80 -6.56 -8.45
N ASN A 195 22.64 -6.60 -7.40
CA ASN A 195 23.61 -5.55 -7.13
C ASN A 195 24.83 -5.60 -8.06
N GLN A 196 25.11 -6.76 -8.67
CA GLN A 196 26.12 -6.94 -9.69
C GLN A 196 25.56 -6.63 -11.09
N GLU A 197 24.31 -6.99 -11.36
CA GLU A 197 23.65 -6.77 -12.65
C GLU A 197 23.21 -5.33 -12.86
N LEU A 198 22.73 -4.67 -11.80
CA LEU A 198 22.33 -3.28 -11.79
C LEU A 198 23.06 -2.55 -10.66
N PRO A 199 24.38 -2.34 -10.78
CA PRO A 199 25.14 -1.60 -9.77
C PRO A 199 24.70 -0.13 -9.78
N GLY A 200 24.71 0.48 -8.61
CA GLY A 200 24.63 1.94 -8.45
C GLY A 200 25.97 2.54 -8.04
N LEU A 201 25.96 3.80 -7.63
CA LEU A 201 27.17 4.50 -7.19
C LEU A 201 27.35 4.43 -5.67
N PHE A 202 26.39 4.99 -4.91
CA PHE A 202 26.56 5.19 -3.47
C PHE A 202 25.34 4.71 -2.68
N LEU A 203 24.17 5.30 -2.93
CA LEU A 203 22.94 5.09 -2.16
C LEU A 203 22.18 3.83 -2.59
N THR A 204 22.36 3.38 -3.83
CA THR A 204 21.53 2.31 -4.41
C THR A 204 21.41 1.09 -3.51
N LYS A 205 22.54 0.57 -3.02
CA LYS A 205 22.55 -0.63 -2.17
C LYS A 205 21.81 -0.42 -0.85
N TYR A 206 21.98 0.73 -0.22
CA TYR A 206 21.31 1.05 1.04
C TYR A 206 19.80 1.20 0.84
N LEU A 207 19.41 1.92 -0.21
CA LEU A 207 18.00 2.13 -0.56
C LEU A 207 17.29 0.84 -0.90
N ARG A 208 17.90 -0.05 -1.69
CA ARG A 208 17.35 -1.39 -1.98
C ARG A 208 17.16 -2.20 -0.72
N ASN A 209 18.19 -2.30 0.12
CA ASN A 209 18.11 -3.07 1.36
C ASN A 209 16.97 -2.58 2.27
N ILE A 210 16.77 -1.27 2.38
CA ILE A 210 15.65 -0.70 3.17
C ILE A 210 14.30 -1.15 2.60
N ILE A 211 14.14 -1.10 1.27
CA ILE A 211 12.89 -1.52 0.60
C ILE A 211 12.67 -3.02 0.80
N ASP A 212 13.70 -3.83 0.57
CA ASP A 212 13.61 -5.30 0.66
C ASP A 212 13.23 -5.74 2.09
N THR A 213 13.70 -5.04 3.13
CA THR A 213 13.25 -5.32 4.52
C THR A 213 11.78 -4.99 4.78
N GLY A 214 11.18 -4.07 4.02
CA GLY A 214 9.75 -3.76 4.12
C GLY A 214 8.87 -4.84 3.47
N GLU A 215 9.41 -5.51 2.45
CA GLU A 215 8.72 -6.56 1.69
C GLU A 215 8.74 -7.92 2.40
N SER A 216 9.69 -8.17 3.31
CA SER A 216 9.82 -9.39 4.12
C SER A 216 8.98 -9.35 5.39
#